data_AF-A0A8H7KZJ3-F1
#
_entry.id   AF-A0A8H7KZJ3-F1
#
_cell.length_a   1.000
_cell.length_b   1.000
_cell.length_c   1.000
_cell.angle_alpha   90.00
_cell.angle_beta   90.00
_cell.angle_gamma   90.00
#
_symmetry.space_group_name_H-M   'P 1'
#
loop_
_entity.id
_entity.type
_entity.pdbx_description
1 polymer ?
#
loop_
_entity_poly.entity_id
_entity_poly.type
_entity_poly.pdbx_seq_one_letter_code
_entity_poly.pdbx_strand_id
1 'polypeptide(L)'
;MSVVPSPPPSYNNYNNECGEVEQNRETEPLLPGRQARQACHPKHRPYIVIIALLSLALIGSCIFAASVPNKNLIQWEKDLAFRKAQEKIRELEWERQMKEKRRDERVRERQWHLDQAARERLGLFWDQPTAGRCISHGVRDYSARLLNATPYHYNWLEPCMEIPIDIQGKPRNASRCEQKGDEIWGHWSVEGNALCSPYFTEWRDIGCDAPESQLRVYFHILGSPVTI
;
A
#
# COMPACT_ATOMS: atom_id res chain seq x y z
N MET A 1 11.64 0.59 -14.39
CA MET A 1 10.65 -0.50 -14.34
C MET A 1 10.15 -0.59 -12.91
N SER A 2 9.03 0.07 -12.63
CA SER A 2 8.48 0.17 -11.28
C SER A 2 7.62 -1.05 -10.98
N VAL A 3 8.01 -1.82 -9.96
CA VAL A 3 7.30 -3.01 -9.51
C VAL A 3 6.07 -2.56 -8.73
N VAL A 4 4.89 -2.75 -9.33
CA VAL A 4 3.59 -2.55 -8.69
C VAL A 4 3.35 -3.72 -7.74
N PRO A 5 3.12 -3.51 -6.43
CA PRO A 5 2.78 -4.60 -5.52
C PRO A 5 1.35 -5.08 -5.79
N SER A 6 1.23 -6.39 -5.99
CA SER A 6 -0.04 -7.09 -6.24
C SER A 6 -1.00 -6.94 -5.05
N PRO A 7 -2.31 -6.80 -5.29
CA PRO A 7 -3.31 -6.74 -4.22
C PRO A 7 -3.48 -8.10 -3.51
N PRO A 8 -3.83 -8.11 -2.21
CA PRO A 8 -4.10 -9.34 -1.47
C PRO A 8 -5.40 -10.01 -1.93
N PRO A 9 -5.51 -11.35 -1.77
CA PRO A 9 -6.71 -12.08 -2.17
C PRO A 9 -7.92 -11.68 -1.32
N SER A 10 -9.02 -11.38 -2.02
CA SER A 10 -10.35 -11.15 -1.47
C SER A 10 -10.83 -12.42 -0.78
N TYR A 11 -11.08 -12.34 0.54
CA TYR A 11 -11.71 -13.41 1.29
C TYR A 11 -13.22 -13.28 1.13
N ASN A 12 -13.81 -14.23 0.40
CA ASN A 12 -15.25 -14.30 0.18
C ASN A 12 -15.99 -14.51 1.50
N ASN A 13 -16.90 -13.59 1.78
CA ASN A 13 -17.86 -13.61 2.85
C ASN A 13 -18.99 -14.59 2.49
N TYR A 14 -19.00 -15.78 3.08
CA TYR A 14 -20.17 -16.66 3.08
C TYR A 14 -20.99 -16.37 4.32
N ASN A 15 -21.90 -15.41 4.20
CA ASN A 15 -23.13 -15.40 4.98
C ASN A 15 -24.01 -16.53 4.45
N ASN A 16 -24.38 -17.48 5.29
CA ASN A 16 -25.66 -18.15 5.17
C ASN A 16 -26.26 -18.30 6.57
N GLU A 17 -27.35 -17.56 6.72
CA GLU A 17 -28.33 -17.66 7.78
C GLU A 17 -28.86 -19.10 7.87
N CYS A 18 -29.04 -19.58 9.10
CA CYS A 18 -30.18 -20.40 9.44
C CYS A 18 -30.45 -20.16 10.93
N GLY A 19 -31.27 -19.15 11.18
CA GLY A 19 -31.96 -19.01 12.44
C GLY A 19 -33.17 -19.92 12.44
N GLU A 20 -33.33 -20.71 13.50
CA GLU A 20 -34.66 -21.05 14.01
C GLU A 20 -34.52 -21.21 15.53
N VAL A 21 -34.97 -20.16 16.23
CA VAL A 21 -35.21 -20.18 17.67
C VAL A 21 -36.68 -20.50 17.80
N GLU A 22 -37.01 -21.69 18.30
CA GLU A 22 -38.35 -21.95 18.83
C GLU A 22 -38.28 -22.34 20.30
N GLN A 23 -38.78 -21.41 21.09
CA GLN A 23 -38.97 -21.40 22.52
C GLN A 23 -40.26 -22.13 22.88
N ASN A 24 -40.32 -22.65 24.12
CA ASN A 24 -41.48 -23.05 24.94
C ASN A 24 -41.49 -24.56 25.25
N ARG A 25 -41.92 -25.07 26.41
CA ARG A 25 -42.35 -24.54 27.71
C ARG A 25 -42.45 -25.76 28.65
N GLU A 26 -42.32 -25.54 29.94
CA GLU A 26 -42.67 -26.48 31.03
C GLU A 26 -44.08 -27.06 30.85
N THR A 27 -44.29 -28.38 31.09
CA THR A 27 -45.35 -28.92 31.99
C THR A 27 -45.31 -30.47 32.11
N GLU A 28 -45.12 -30.96 33.33
CA GLU A 28 -45.72 -32.22 33.85
C GLU A 28 -47.18 -31.92 34.28
N PRO A 29 -48.06 -32.87 34.67
CA PRO A 29 -48.02 -34.35 34.64
C PRO A 29 -49.36 -34.99 34.13
N LEU A 30 -49.47 -36.34 34.12
CA LEU A 30 -50.60 -37.14 34.68
C LEU A 30 -50.51 -38.65 34.34
N LEU A 31 -50.66 -39.47 35.38
CA LEU A 31 -50.83 -40.95 35.40
C LEU A 31 -52.17 -41.36 34.73
N PRO A 32 -52.33 -42.60 34.19
CA PRO A 32 -52.78 -43.73 35.02
C PRO A 32 -52.30 -45.13 34.57
N GLY A 33 -52.47 -46.14 35.44
CA GLY A 33 -52.73 -47.50 34.98
C GLY A 33 -52.00 -48.64 35.70
N ARG A 34 -52.54 -49.05 36.85
CA ARG A 34 -52.26 -50.35 37.49
C ARG A 34 -52.46 -51.52 36.53
N GLN A 35 -51.51 -52.45 36.46
CA GLN A 35 -51.81 -53.88 36.33
C GLN A 35 -50.94 -54.68 37.30
N ALA A 36 -51.62 -55.37 38.21
CA ALA A 36 -51.03 -56.29 39.17
C ALA A 36 -50.59 -57.57 38.45
N ARG A 37 -49.36 -58.03 38.71
CA ARG A 37 -48.96 -59.42 38.47
C ARG A 37 -48.30 -60.00 39.71
N GLN A 38 -48.72 -61.22 39.99
CA GLN A 38 -48.54 -62.02 41.19
C GLN A 38 -47.07 -62.23 41.55
N ALA A 39 -46.77 -62.12 42.85
CA ALA A 39 -45.50 -62.50 43.43
C ALA A 39 -45.44 -64.02 43.62
N CYS A 40 -44.53 -64.68 42.89
CA CYS A 40 -44.01 -65.99 43.27
C CYS A 40 -42.71 -65.75 44.07
N HIS A 41 -42.70 -66.20 45.33
CA HIS A 41 -41.52 -66.18 46.21
C HIS A 41 -40.51 -67.26 45.81
N PRO A 42 -39.25 -66.93 45.47
CA PRO A 42 -38.18 -67.91 45.38
C PRO A 42 -37.31 -67.91 46.65
N LYS A 43 -37.00 -69.11 47.13
CA LYS A 43 -36.10 -69.38 48.26
C LYS A 43 -34.63 -69.23 47.81
N HIS A 44 -34.08 -68.00 47.73
CA HIS A 44 -32.65 -67.77 47.48
C HIS A 44 -32.11 -66.56 48.28
N ARG A 45 -32.01 -66.69 49.61
CA ARG A 45 -31.52 -65.63 50.51
C ARG A 45 -29.99 -65.36 50.51
N PRO A 46 -29.06 -66.28 50.20
CA PRO A 46 -27.63 -65.94 50.29
C PRO A 46 -27.07 -65.24 49.03
N TYR A 47 -27.68 -65.44 47.85
CA TYR A 47 -27.16 -64.94 46.57
C TYR A 47 -27.39 -63.44 46.36
N ILE A 48 -28.48 -62.90 46.92
CA ILE A 48 -28.87 -61.49 46.77
C ILE A 48 -27.87 -60.56 47.47
N VAL A 49 -27.32 -60.99 48.62
CA VAL A 49 -26.35 -60.19 49.39
C VAL A 49 -25.02 -60.07 48.64
N ILE A 50 -24.57 -61.15 47.99
CA ILE A 50 -23.32 -61.14 47.22
C ILE A 50 -23.45 -60.25 45.98
N ILE A 51 -24.58 -60.34 45.26
CA ILE A 51 -24.84 -59.47 44.10
C ILE A 51 -24.92 -58.00 44.53
N ALA A 52 -25.57 -57.70 45.67
CA ALA A 52 -25.66 -56.34 46.18
C ALA A 52 -24.27 -55.76 46.52
N LEU A 53 -23.40 -56.53 47.19
CA LEU A 53 -22.05 -56.07 47.52
C LEU A 53 -21.17 -55.88 46.28
N LEU A 54 -21.25 -56.77 45.30
CA LEU A 54 -20.53 -56.61 44.02
C LEU A 54 -21.04 -55.40 43.24
N SER A 55 -22.35 -55.15 43.25
CA SER A 55 -22.92 -53.96 42.61
C SER A 55 -22.44 -52.67 43.27
N LEU A 56 -22.38 -52.61 44.60
CA LEU A 56 -21.86 -51.45 45.33
C LEU A 56 -20.36 -51.23 45.10
N ALA A 57 -19.57 -52.31 45.02
CA ALA A 57 -18.15 -52.21 44.72
C ALA A 57 -17.89 -51.72 43.28
N LEU A 58 -18.66 -52.20 42.29
CA LEU A 58 -18.59 -51.73 40.92
C LEU A 58 -19.04 -50.27 40.78
N ILE A 59 -20.14 -49.89 41.45
CA ILE A 59 -20.63 -48.51 41.47
C ILE A 59 -19.58 -47.59 42.14
N GLY A 60 -18.99 -47.99 43.27
CA GLY A 60 -17.94 -47.23 43.94
C GLY A 60 -16.67 -47.07 43.08
N SER A 61 -16.25 -48.13 42.38
CA SER A 61 -15.14 -48.11 41.42
C SER A 61 -15.40 -47.14 40.25
N CYS A 62 -16.60 -47.17 39.67
CA CYS A 62 -16.98 -46.27 38.58
C CYS A 62 -17.03 -44.80 39.02
N ILE A 63 -17.52 -44.51 40.22
CA ILE A 63 -17.55 -43.15 40.76
C ILE A 63 -16.13 -42.61 41.00
N PHE A 64 -15.21 -43.45 41.49
CA PHE A 64 -13.83 -43.02 41.75
C PHE A 64 -13.06 -42.75 40.43
N ALA A 65 -13.24 -43.59 39.41
CA ALA A 65 -12.63 -43.36 38.09
C ALA A 65 -13.17 -42.10 37.38
N ALA A 66 -14.43 -41.73 37.62
CA ALA A 66 -15.02 -40.51 37.08
C ALA A 66 -14.54 -39.22 37.79
N SER A 67 -13.94 -39.35 38.97
CA SER A 67 -13.51 -38.20 39.80
C SER A 67 -12.11 -37.68 39.50
N VAL A 68 -11.34 -38.35 38.62
CA VAL A 68 -10.02 -37.85 38.20
C VAL A 68 -10.21 -36.81 37.09
N PRO A 69 -9.97 -35.50 37.35
CA PRO A 69 -10.11 -34.48 36.32
C PRO A 69 -9.16 -34.79 35.17
N ASN A 70 -9.71 -34.87 33.96
CA ASN A 70 -8.96 -35.18 32.75
C ASN A 70 -7.88 -34.09 32.55
N LYS A 71 -6.60 -34.43 32.72
CA LYS A 71 -5.48 -33.50 32.57
C LYS A 71 -5.49 -32.78 31.20
N ASN A 72 -6.08 -33.41 30.20
CA ASN A 72 -6.28 -32.83 28.87
C ASN A 72 -7.20 -31.61 28.87
N LEU A 73 -8.22 -31.57 29.76
CA LEU A 73 -9.15 -30.45 29.86
C LEU A 73 -8.46 -29.20 30.40
N ILE A 74 -7.70 -29.34 31.50
CA ILE A 74 -6.95 -28.22 32.10
C ILE A 74 -5.89 -27.69 31.12
N GLN A 75 -5.22 -28.58 30.39
CA GLN A 75 -4.24 -28.17 29.38
C GLN A 75 -4.92 -27.43 28.22
N TRP A 76 -6.07 -27.92 27.77
CA TRP A 76 -6.84 -27.27 26.71
C TRP A 76 -7.34 -25.87 27.12
N GLU A 77 -7.80 -25.69 28.36
CA GLU A 77 -8.23 -24.39 28.86
C GLU A 77 -7.09 -23.37 28.87
N LYS A 78 -5.88 -23.79 29.28
CA LYS A 78 -4.68 -22.94 29.24
C LYS A 78 -4.29 -22.57 27.81
N ASP A 79 -4.27 -23.54 26.90
CA ASP A 79 -3.97 -23.32 25.49
C ASP A 79 -5.00 -22.41 24.82
N LEU A 80 -6.28 -22.54 25.18
CA LEU A 80 -7.34 -21.67 24.68
C LEU A 80 -7.16 -20.24 25.20
N ALA A 81 -6.87 -20.07 26.48
CA ALA A 81 -6.62 -18.76 27.08
C ALA A 81 -5.39 -18.08 26.45
N PHE A 82 -4.30 -18.84 26.23
CA PHE A 82 -3.10 -18.34 25.58
C PHE A 82 -3.36 -17.88 24.14
N ARG A 83 -4.07 -18.69 23.34
CA ARG A 83 -4.43 -18.32 21.96
C ARG A 83 -5.31 -17.07 21.90
N LYS A 84 -6.32 -16.97 22.77
CA LYS A 84 -7.17 -15.76 22.88
C LYS A 84 -6.36 -14.53 23.27
N ALA A 85 -5.38 -14.66 24.18
CA ALA A 85 -4.52 -13.55 24.55
C ALA A 85 -3.64 -13.09 23.38
N GLN A 86 -3.06 -14.05 22.64
CA GLN A 86 -2.21 -13.76 21.48
C GLN A 86 -3.00 -13.12 20.32
N GLU A 87 -4.24 -13.57 20.08
CA GLU A 87 -5.13 -12.94 19.10
C GLU A 87 -5.46 -11.51 19.47
N LYS A 88 -5.81 -11.23 20.74
CA LYS A 88 -6.05 -9.86 21.21
C LYS A 88 -4.84 -8.96 21.04
N ILE A 89 -3.62 -9.44 21.30
CA ILE A 89 -2.40 -8.65 21.09
C ILE A 89 -2.24 -8.31 19.60
N ARG A 90 -2.44 -9.29 18.72
CA ARG A 90 -2.37 -9.12 17.27
C ARG A 90 -3.41 -8.11 16.76
N GLU A 91 -4.64 -8.19 17.26
CA GLU A 91 -5.71 -7.26 16.91
C GLU A 91 -5.41 -5.84 17.37
N LEU A 92 -4.90 -5.66 18.60
CA LEU A 92 -4.51 -4.35 19.12
C LEU A 92 -3.35 -3.73 18.33
N GLU A 93 -2.38 -4.55 17.93
CA GLU A 93 -1.25 -4.10 17.12
C GLU A 93 -1.68 -3.73 15.70
N TRP A 94 -2.54 -4.54 15.09
CA TRP A 94 -3.17 -4.23 13.82
C TRP A 94 -3.99 -2.94 13.87
N GLU A 95 -4.78 -2.73 14.93
CA GLU A 95 -5.56 -1.52 15.13
C GLU A 95 -4.66 -0.29 15.25
N ARG A 96 -3.55 -0.39 15.99
CA ARG A 96 -2.55 0.68 16.12
C ARG A 96 -1.94 1.04 14.76
N GLN A 97 -1.47 0.05 14.00
CA GLN A 97 -0.90 0.26 12.66
C GLN A 97 -1.93 0.87 11.69
N MET A 98 -3.17 0.37 11.69
CA MET A 98 -4.23 0.90 10.84
C MET A 98 -4.64 2.32 11.22
N LYS A 99 -4.54 2.69 12.48
CA LYS A 99 -4.82 4.06 12.95
C LYS A 99 -3.71 5.02 12.53
N GLU A 100 -2.45 4.59 12.58
CA GLU A 100 -1.30 5.34 12.10
C GLU A 100 -1.35 5.53 10.58
N LYS A 101 -1.56 4.46 9.82
CA LYS A 101 -1.72 4.52 8.36
C LYS A 101 -2.84 5.47 7.93
N ARG A 102 -4.01 5.43 8.60
CA ARG A 102 -5.11 6.38 8.35
C ARG A 102 -4.78 7.83 8.74
N ARG A 103 -3.86 8.06 9.67
CA ARG A 103 -3.37 9.42 9.98
C ARG A 103 -2.45 9.90 8.87
N ASP A 104 -1.54 9.06 8.42
CA ASP A 104 -0.58 9.38 7.37
C ASP A 104 -1.27 9.62 6.02
N GLU A 105 -2.24 8.79 5.66
CA GLU A 105 -3.05 9.00 4.44
C GLU A 105 -3.77 10.35 4.48
N ARG A 106 -4.39 10.72 5.60
CA ARG A 106 -5.04 12.04 5.76
C ARG A 106 -4.05 13.20 5.72
N VAL A 107 -2.83 13.02 6.21
CA VAL A 107 -1.77 14.05 6.09
C VAL A 107 -1.37 14.20 4.63
N ARG A 108 -1.11 13.09 3.95
CA ARG A 108 -0.73 13.08 2.53
C ARG A 108 -1.82 13.68 1.63
N GLU A 109 -3.07 13.32 1.87
CA GLU A 109 -4.22 13.85 1.13
C GLU A 109 -4.38 15.35 1.34
N ARG A 110 -4.24 15.83 2.58
CA ARG A 110 -4.25 17.28 2.86
C ARG A 110 -3.08 18.01 2.20
N GLN A 111 -1.88 17.43 2.24
CA GLN A 111 -0.71 17.98 1.56
C GLN A 111 -0.98 18.08 0.06
N TRP A 112 -1.46 16.99 -0.55
CA TRP A 112 -1.79 16.93 -1.97
C TRP A 112 -2.84 17.96 -2.40
N HIS A 113 -3.90 18.15 -1.61
CA HIS A 113 -4.91 19.17 -1.90
C HIS A 113 -4.39 20.60 -1.76
N LEU A 114 -3.49 20.86 -0.79
CA LEU A 114 -2.84 22.16 -0.67
C LEU A 114 -1.92 22.43 -1.86
N ASP A 115 -1.15 21.43 -2.29
CA ASP A 115 -0.24 21.53 -3.43
C ASP A 115 -1.02 21.72 -4.74
N GLN A 116 -2.11 20.98 -4.95
CA GLN A 116 -3.00 21.15 -6.11
C GLN A 116 -3.68 22.53 -6.11
N ALA A 117 -4.24 22.96 -4.97
CA ALA A 117 -4.85 24.28 -4.87
C ALA A 117 -3.82 25.41 -5.04
N ALA A 118 -2.55 25.20 -4.64
CA ALA A 118 -1.46 26.13 -4.91
C ALA A 118 -1.14 26.19 -6.41
N ARG A 119 -1.06 25.05 -7.09
CA ARG A 119 -0.85 24.95 -8.54
C ARG A 119 -1.97 25.61 -9.34
N GLU A 120 -3.23 25.41 -8.94
CA GLU A 120 -4.39 26.00 -9.61
C GLU A 120 -4.55 27.51 -9.34
N ARG A 121 -4.24 27.98 -8.11
CA ARG A 121 -4.32 29.41 -7.75
C ARG A 121 -3.29 30.27 -8.46
N LEU A 122 -2.24 29.65 -8.97
CA LEU A 122 -1.09 30.34 -9.51
C LEU A 122 -1.35 30.93 -10.89
N GLY A 123 -2.29 30.39 -11.68
CA GLY A 123 -2.56 30.89 -13.04
C GLY A 123 -1.28 30.98 -13.90
N LEU A 124 -0.24 30.22 -13.50
CA LEU A 124 1.07 30.20 -14.11
C LEU A 124 1.02 29.23 -15.27
N PHE A 125 1.36 29.73 -16.43
CA PHE A 125 1.49 28.91 -17.62
C PHE A 125 2.68 29.40 -18.42
N TRP A 126 3.24 28.49 -19.20
CA TRP A 126 4.29 28.84 -20.12
C TRP A 126 3.73 29.62 -21.31
N ASP A 127 4.46 30.64 -21.72
CA ASP A 127 4.29 31.24 -23.04
C ASP A 127 4.63 30.23 -24.15
N GLN A 128 4.42 30.61 -25.40
CA GLN A 128 4.70 29.74 -26.54
C GLN A 128 6.20 29.36 -26.58
N PRO A 129 6.55 28.06 -26.69
CA PRO A 129 7.94 27.63 -26.68
C PRO A 129 8.67 28.18 -27.91
N THR A 130 9.76 28.90 -27.65
CA THR A 130 10.65 29.43 -28.68
C THR A 130 11.78 28.44 -28.92
N ALA A 131 11.97 28.07 -30.19
CA ALA A 131 13.05 27.19 -30.62
C ALA A 131 14.40 27.93 -30.56
N GLY A 132 15.32 27.44 -29.73
CA GLY A 132 16.69 27.93 -29.60
C GLY A 132 17.67 27.16 -30.48
N ARG A 133 18.94 27.14 -30.04
CA ARG A 133 20.06 26.52 -30.77
C ARG A 133 20.02 24.98 -30.70
N CYS A 134 20.70 24.34 -31.65
CA CYS A 134 20.99 22.92 -31.57
C CYS A 134 22.13 22.69 -30.58
N ILE A 135 21.89 21.90 -29.54
CA ILE A 135 22.90 21.55 -28.54
C ILE A 135 23.80 20.44 -29.10
N SER A 136 23.19 19.46 -29.75
CA SER A 136 23.86 18.36 -30.43
C SER A 136 23.00 17.89 -31.61
N HIS A 137 23.54 16.98 -32.41
CA HIS A 137 22.80 16.41 -33.53
C HIS A 137 21.52 15.73 -33.02
N GLY A 138 20.36 16.16 -33.52
CA GLY A 138 19.06 15.63 -33.10
C GLY A 138 18.47 16.28 -31.85
N VAL A 139 19.17 17.21 -31.18
CA VAL A 139 18.75 17.83 -29.91
C VAL A 139 18.68 19.35 -30.02
N ARG A 140 17.48 19.90 -29.83
CA ARG A 140 17.22 21.33 -29.86
C ARG A 140 16.92 21.86 -28.46
N ASP A 141 17.51 23.02 -28.14
CA ASP A 141 17.15 23.80 -26.96
C ASP A 141 15.84 24.54 -27.24
N TYR A 142 14.91 24.52 -26.31
CA TYR A 142 13.71 25.36 -26.33
C TYR A 142 13.70 26.22 -25.09
N SER A 143 13.16 27.42 -25.20
CA SER A 143 12.95 28.30 -24.06
C SER A 143 11.57 28.94 -24.10
N ALA A 144 11.03 29.23 -22.93
CA ALA A 144 9.71 29.84 -22.77
C ALA A 144 9.69 30.64 -21.47
N ARG A 145 8.93 31.73 -21.48
CA ARG A 145 8.74 32.59 -20.31
C ARG A 145 7.54 32.10 -19.50
N LEU A 146 7.66 32.10 -18.17
CA LEU A 146 6.56 31.80 -17.28
C LEU A 146 5.70 33.07 -17.10
N LEU A 147 4.44 33.00 -17.52
CA LEU A 147 3.50 34.11 -17.42
C LEU A 147 2.81 34.11 -16.06
N ASN A 148 2.38 35.29 -15.59
CA ASN A 148 1.74 35.54 -14.29
C ASN A 148 2.63 35.26 -13.05
N ALA A 149 3.94 35.24 -13.22
CA ALA A 149 4.92 35.04 -12.14
C ALA A 149 5.04 36.20 -11.12
N THR A 150 4.35 37.32 -11.35
CA THR A 150 4.59 38.62 -10.69
C THR A 150 4.38 38.69 -9.17
N PRO A 151 3.62 37.82 -8.47
CA PRO A 151 3.64 37.82 -7.00
C PRO A 151 4.62 36.82 -6.37
N TYR A 152 5.38 36.02 -7.15
CA TYR A 152 6.17 34.88 -6.63
C TYR A 152 7.66 35.20 -6.41
N HIS A 153 7.95 36.10 -5.46
CA HIS A 153 9.33 36.46 -5.12
C HIS A 153 10.08 35.42 -4.25
N TYR A 154 9.38 34.48 -3.61
CA TYR A 154 10.00 33.62 -2.59
C TYR A 154 10.43 32.23 -3.08
N ASN A 155 9.81 31.70 -4.15
CA ASN A 155 10.13 30.37 -4.69
C ASN A 155 9.75 30.24 -6.18
N TRP A 156 10.49 30.92 -7.04
CA TRP A 156 10.26 30.90 -8.50
C TRP A 156 10.76 29.60 -9.17
N LEU A 157 11.66 28.87 -8.51
CA LEU A 157 12.31 27.70 -9.08
C LEU A 157 11.38 26.48 -9.13
N GLU A 158 10.58 26.27 -8.08
CA GLU A 158 9.66 25.13 -8.00
C GLU A 158 8.58 25.16 -9.10
N PRO A 159 7.83 26.26 -9.31
CA PRO A 159 6.90 26.35 -10.45
C PRO A 159 7.60 26.17 -11.81
N CYS A 160 8.81 26.71 -11.96
CA CYS A 160 9.56 26.59 -13.20
C CYS A 160 9.95 25.13 -13.52
N MET A 161 10.28 24.31 -12.52
CA MET A 161 10.66 22.91 -12.73
C MET A 161 9.44 21.97 -12.80
N GLU A 162 8.35 22.30 -12.11
CA GLU A 162 7.18 21.42 -11.99
C GLU A 162 6.12 21.62 -13.08
N ILE A 163 5.95 22.84 -13.58
CA ILE A 163 4.89 23.13 -14.56
C ILE A 163 5.32 22.55 -15.92
N PRO A 164 4.56 21.60 -16.49
CA PRO A 164 4.89 21.04 -17.79
C PRO A 164 4.49 22.00 -18.92
N ILE A 165 5.23 21.95 -20.02
CA ILE A 165 4.90 22.60 -21.30
C ILE A 165 4.71 21.54 -22.38
N ASP A 166 3.83 21.78 -23.35
CA ASP A 166 3.74 20.94 -24.53
C ASP A 166 4.77 21.39 -25.59
N ILE A 167 5.74 20.52 -25.89
CA ILE A 167 6.67 20.69 -27.01
C ILE A 167 6.55 19.47 -27.91
N GLN A 168 6.16 19.70 -29.16
CA GLN A 168 5.95 18.66 -30.19
C GLN A 168 4.87 17.62 -29.81
N GLY A 169 3.79 18.06 -29.16
CA GLY A 169 2.65 17.21 -28.77
C GLY A 169 2.96 16.29 -27.59
N LYS A 170 3.96 16.63 -26.78
CA LYS A 170 4.37 15.88 -25.59
C LYS A 170 4.62 16.83 -24.41
N PRO A 171 4.04 16.56 -23.23
CA PRO A 171 4.32 17.35 -22.04
C PRO A 171 5.77 17.10 -21.58
N ARG A 172 6.49 18.17 -21.27
CA ARG A 172 7.89 18.15 -20.81
C ARG A 172 8.10 19.12 -19.66
N ASN A 173 8.92 18.72 -18.70
CA ASN A 173 9.34 19.58 -17.58
C ASN A 173 10.65 20.29 -17.93
N ALA A 174 10.85 21.49 -17.37
CA ALA A 174 12.05 22.27 -17.65
C ALA A 174 13.31 21.50 -17.21
N SER A 175 14.34 21.51 -18.05
CA SER A 175 15.66 20.95 -17.74
C SER A 175 16.50 21.91 -16.90
N ARG A 176 16.35 23.21 -17.14
CA ARG A 176 16.95 24.28 -16.36
C ARG A 176 16.01 25.48 -16.31
N CYS A 177 16.19 26.27 -15.27
CA CYS A 177 15.43 27.49 -15.03
C CYS A 177 16.39 28.66 -14.85
N GLU A 178 16.04 29.81 -15.41
CA GLU A 178 16.85 31.01 -15.37
C GLU A 178 15.96 32.20 -15.00
N GLN A 179 16.39 33.01 -14.03
CA GLN A 179 15.70 34.24 -13.67
C GLN A 179 16.42 35.43 -14.32
N LYS A 180 15.70 36.21 -15.12
CA LYS A 180 16.19 37.43 -15.78
C LYS A 180 15.36 38.62 -15.31
N GLY A 181 15.84 39.30 -14.28
CA GLY A 181 15.05 40.33 -13.59
C GLY A 181 13.83 39.71 -12.92
N ASP A 182 12.64 40.18 -13.28
CA ASP A 182 11.36 39.64 -12.78
C ASP A 182 10.77 38.54 -13.66
N GLU A 183 11.44 38.20 -14.77
CA GLU A 183 10.99 37.13 -15.67
C GLU A 183 11.66 35.80 -15.33
N ILE A 184 10.86 34.75 -15.33
CA ILE A 184 11.33 33.38 -15.15
C ILE A 184 11.30 32.69 -16.51
N TRP A 185 12.43 32.11 -16.90
CA TRP A 185 12.61 31.40 -18.15
C TRP A 185 12.89 29.92 -17.89
N GLY A 186 12.07 29.05 -18.45
CA GLY A 186 12.33 27.62 -18.52
C GLY A 186 13.12 27.29 -19.79
N HIS A 187 13.98 26.28 -19.72
CA HIS A 187 14.65 25.73 -20.90
C HIS A 187 14.55 24.22 -20.95
N TRP A 188 14.42 23.67 -22.16
CA TRP A 188 14.23 22.25 -22.42
C TRP A 188 15.17 21.75 -23.51
N SER A 189 15.90 20.67 -23.23
CA SER A 189 16.66 19.94 -24.23
C SER A 189 15.78 18.84 -24.83
N VAL A 190 15.32 19.03 -26.07
CA VAL A 190 14.38 18.10 -26.72
C VAL A 190 15.07 17.33 -27.83
N GLU A 191 15.11 16.01 -27.65
CA GLU A 191 15.59 15.05 -28.65
C GLU A 191 14.52 14.75 -29.71
N GLY A 192 14.96 14.29 -30.89
CA GLY A 192 14.08 13.87 -31.98
C GLY A 192 13.88 14.92 -33.08
N ASN A 193 14.65 16.01 -33.05
CA ASN A 193 14.65 16.99 -34.13
C ASN A 193 15.72 16.63 -35.17
N ALA A 194 15.35 15.80 -36.16
CA ALA A 194 16.26 15.32 -37.20
C ALA A 194 16.94 16.44 -38.02
N LEU A 195 16.34 17.63 -38.07
CA LEU A 195 16.89 18.81 -38.77
C LEU A 195 17.83 19.64 -37.90
N CYS A 196 18.04 19.25 -36.64
CA CYS A 196 18.89 19.98 -35.72
C CYS A 196 20.33 19.46 -35.82
N SER A 197 21.21 20.24 -36.44
CA SER A 197 22.66 20.04 -36.34
C SER A 197 23.28 21.26 -35.66
N PRO A 198 24.19 21.07 -34.69
CA PRO A 198 25.04 22.17 -34.27
C PRO A 198 25.84 22.62 -35.49
N TYR A 199 26.08 23.92 -35.58
CA TYR A 199 26.93 24.46 -36.62
C TYR A 199 28.14 25.12 -35.94
N PHE A 200 29.30 24.98 -36.58
CA PHE A 200 30.57 25.44 -36.05
C PHE A 200 30.94 26.74 -36.79
N THR A 201 31.17 27.81 -36.03
CA THR A 201 31.55 29.11 -36.62
C THR A 201 33.05 29.20 -36.88
N GLU A 202 33.85 28.59 -36.01
CA GLU A 202 35.30 28.69 -36.06
C GLU A 202 35.98 27.34 -35.85
N TRP A 203 37.04 27.12 -36.62
CA TRP A 203 37.89 25.94 -36.58
C TRP A 203 39.32 26.47 -36.34
N ARG A 204 39.97 26.03 -35.26
CA ARG A 204 41.37 26.36 -35.00
C ARG A 204 42.16 25.07 -34.89
N ASP A 205 43.21 24.96 -35.70
CA ASP A 205 44.20 23.89 -35.58
C ASP A 205 45.05 24.15 -34.32
N ILE A 206 45.02 23.24 -33.36
CA ILE A 206 45.80 23.32 -32.11
C ILE A 206 47.18 22.65 -32.29
N GLY A 207 47.42 22.00 -33.43
CA GLY A 207 48.62 21.20 -33.68
C GLY A 207 48.41 19.74 -33.32
N CYS A 208 49.50 19.04 -33.03
CA CYS A 208 49.49 17.61 -32.74
C CYS A 208 49.15 17.30 -31.28
N ASP A 209 48.42 16.21 -31.04
CA ASP A 209 48.05 15.75 -29.69
C ASP A 209 49.28 15.36 -28.84
N ALA A 210 50.33 14.85 -29.48
CA ALA A 210 51.60 14.52 -28.86
C ALA A 210 52.77 14.82 -29.82
N PRO A 211 53.99 15.05 -29.31
CA PRO A 211 55.18 15.13 -30.16
C PRO A 211 55.31 13.86 -31.00
N GLU A 212 55.52 14.01 -32.31
CA GLU A 212 55.57 12.92 -33.31
C GLU A 212 54.26 12.20 -33.64
N SER A 213 53.15 12.51 -32.96
CA SER A 213 51.85 12.01 -33.43
C SER A 213 51.42 12.82 -34.66
N GLN A 214 51.10 12.15 -35.76
CA GLN A 214 50.51 12.79 -36.96
C GLN A 214 49.01 13.11 -36.76
N LEU A 215 48.50 12.96 -35.54
CA LEU A 215 47.12 13.21 -35.18
C LEU A 215 46.96 14.69 -34.85
N ARG A 216 46.35 15.44 -35.78
CA ARG A 216 46.01 16.85 -35.58
C ARG A 216 44.75 17.00 -34.74
N VAL A 217 44.82 17.88 -33.75
CA VAL A 217 43.71 18.25 -32.88
C VAL A 217 43.14 19.57 -33.34
N TYR A 218 41.83 19.60 -33.55
CA TYR A 218 41.11 20.81 -33.91
C TYR A 218 40.24 21.27 -32.75
N PHE A 219 40.32 22.55 -32.44
CA PHE A 219 39.38 23.23 -31.55
C PHE A 219 38.22 23.77 -32.37
N HIS A 220 37.00 23.57 -31.87
CA HIS A 220 35.80 24.13 -32.47
C HIS A 220 35.05 24.95 -31.45
N ILE A 221 34.56 26.12 -31.87
CA ILE A 221 33.62 26.92 -31.08
C ILE A 221 32.22 26.66 -31.64
N LEU A 222 31.31 26.25 -30.76
CA LEU A 222 29.89 26.12 -31.10
C LEU A 222 29.32 27.51 -31.38
N GLY A 223 28.86 27.74 -32.61
CA GLY A 223 28.23 28.99 -33.02
C GLY A 223 26.77 29.08 -32.57
N SER A 224 26.28 30.29 -32.26
CA SER A 224 24.84 30.56 -31.98
C SER A 224 24.17 31.13 -33.23
N PRO A 225 23.17 30.47 -33.86
CA PRO A 225 22.76 30.80 -35.24
C PRO A 225 22.34 32.27 -35.29
N VAL A 226 22.96 33.05 -36.18
CA VAL A 226 22.46 34.38 -36.50
C VAL A 226 21.15 34.15 -37.24
N THR A 227 20.03 34.33 -36.54
CA THR A 227 18.72 34.50 -37.16
C THR A 227 18.80 35.70 -38.08
N ILE A 228 18.74 35.45 -39.40
CA ILE A 228 18.54 36.46 -40.45
C ILE A 228 17.05 36.80 -40.49
#